data_AF-A0A4Q6AU32-F1
#
_entry.id   AF-A0A4Q6AU32-F1
#
_cell.length_a   1.000
_cell.length_b   1.000
_cell.length_c   1.000
_cell.angle_alpha   90.00
_cell.angle_beta   90.00
_cell.angle_gamma   90.00
#
_symmetry.space_group_name_H-M   'P 1'
#
loop_
_entity.id
_entity.type
_entity.pdbx_description
1 polymer ?
#
loop_
_entity_poly.entity_id
_entity_poly.type
_entity_poly.pdbx_seq_one_letter_code
_entity_poly.pdbx_strand_id
1 'polypeptide(L)' 'WFLSIYCYTKYVTVGFFRGLSLKPIPDGESKHKDVRYLKIYEDKPFDEDQFVSWVKQAAKLPLEKL' A
#
# COMPACT_ATOMS: atom_id res chain seq x y z
N TRP A 1 -2.44 -12.45 -5.61
CA TRP A 1 -2.49 -10.96 -5.57
C TRP A 1 -1.75 -10.47 -4.33
N PHE A 2 -1.18 -9.27 -4.35
CA PHE A 2 -0.37 -8.73 -3.24
C PHE A 2 -0.70 -7.27 -2.87
N LEU A 3 -1.48 -6.58 -3.70
CA LEU A 3 -2.03 -5.25 -3.43
C LEU A 3 -3.44 -5.08 -4.02
N SER A 4 -4.16 -4.08 -3.56
CA SER A 4 -5.43 -3.58 -4.12
C SER A 4 -5.33 -2.08 -4.43
N ILE A 5 -6.11 -1.60 -5.39
CA ILE A 5 -6.16 -0.18 -5.77
C ILE A 5 -7.62 0.25 -5.83
N TYR A 6 -7.92 1.39 -5.19
CA TYR A 6 -9.23 2.03 -5.21
C TYR A 6 -9.05 3.46 -5.70
N CYS A 7 -9.75 3.82 -6.77
CA CYS A 7 -9.70 5.16 -7.34
C CYS A 7 -10.90 5.99 -6.83
N TYR A 8 -10.60 7.15 -6.25
CA TYR A 8 -11.59 8.12 -5.82
C TYR A 8 -11.39 9.42 -6.62
N THR A 9 -12.35 10.34 -6.52
CA THR A 9 -12.31 11.63 -7.22
C THR A 9 -11.11 12.52 -6.86
N LYS A 10 -10.51 12.31 -5.68
CA LYS A 10 -9.44 13.18 -5.12
C LYS A 10 -8.16 12.46 -4.76
N TYR A 11 -8.19 11.14 -4.71
CA TYR A 11 -7.04 10.34 -4.32
C TYR A 11 -7.19 8.90 -4.80
N VAL A 12 -6.07 8.20 -4.88
CA VAL A 12 -6.01 6.76 -5.07
C VAL A 12 -5.58 6.13 -3.76
N THR A 13 -6.28 5.09 -3.33
CA THR A 13 -5.87 4.28 -2.18
C THR A 13 -5.25 2.98 -2.67
N VAL A 14 -4.01 2.71 -2.27
CA VAL A 14 -3.32 1.44 -2.51
C VAL A 14 -3.31 0.65 -1.20
N GLY A 15 -3.92 -0.53 -1.20
CA GLY A 15 -3.92 -1.45 -0.07
C GLY A 15 -2.83 -2.51 -0.20
N PHE A 16 -1.93 -2.58 0.76
CA PHE A 16 -0.92 -3.65 0.87
C PHE A 16 -1.40 -4.70 1.86
N PHE A 17 -1.67 -5.93 1.41
CA PHE A 17 -2.28 -6.97 2.26
C PHE A 17 -1.41 -7.40 3.44
N ARG A 18 -0.08 -7.34 3.27
CA ARG A 18 0.92 -7.55 4.33
C ARG A 18 1.69 -6.26 4.61
N GLY A 19 0.97 -5.15 4.72
CA GLY A 19 1.51 -3.82 4.91
C GLY A 19 2.39 -3.66 6.15
N LEU A 20 2.12 -4.44 7.21
CA LEU A 20 2.96 -4.49 8.42
C LEU A 20 4.36 -5.09 8.20
N SER A 21 4.55 -5.90 7.15
CA SER A 21 5.86 -6.48 6.82
C SER A 21 6.72 -5.57 5.95
N LEU A 22 6.19 -4.42 5.52
CA LEU A 22 6.89 -3.46 4.68
C LEU A 22 7.77 -2.54 5.52
N LYS A 23 8.89 -2.08 4.93
CA LYS A 23 9.83 -1.15 5.57
C LYS A 23 10.09 0.06 4.68
N PRO A 24 9.86 1.30 5.17
CA PRO A 24 9.09 1.65 6.37
C PRO A 24 7.64 1.13 6.31
N ILE A 25 6.93 1.08 7.43
CA ILE A 25 5.51 0.66 7.44
C ILE A 25 4.68 1.81 6.88
N PRO A 26 3.76 1.59 5.91
CA PRO A 26 2.88 2.65 5.44
C PRO A 26 1.96 3.15 6.57
N ASP A 27 1.81 4.47 6.70
CA ASP A 27 1.11 5.12 7.82
C ASP A 27 -0.40 4.84 7.86
N GLY A 28 -1.02 4.44 6.75
CA GLY A 28 -2.47 4.25 6.72
C GLY A 28 -2.91 3.00 7.47
N GLU A 29 -3.48 3.21 8.65
CA GLU A 29 -4.13 2.17 9.44
C GLU A 29 -5.30 1.52 8.68
N SER A 30 -5.48 0.22 8.90
CA SER A 30 -6.60 -0.55 8.37
C SER A 30 -7.37 -1.19 9.52
N LYS A 31 -8.67 -1.45 9.31
CA LYS A 31 -9.48 -2.29 10.19
C LYS A 31 -8.98 -3.75 10.20
N HIS A 32 -8.35 -4.20 9.10
CA HIS A 32 -7.68 -5.49 9.03
C HIS A 32 -6.25 -5.37 9.53
N LYS A 33 -5.88 -6.19 10.53
CA LYS A 33 -4.63 -6.06 11.30
C LYS A 33 -3.38 -5.96 10.42
N ASP A 34 -3.32 -6.76 9.35
CA ASP A 34 -2.11 -6.88 8.52
C ASP A 34 -2.07 -5.94 7.31
N VAL A 35 -3.22 -5.37 6.94
CA VAL A 35 -3.32 -4.50 5.78
C VAL A 35 -2.87 -3.09 6.14
N ARG A 36 -2.14 -2.42 5.26
CA ARG A 36 -1.90 -0.98 5.36
C ARG A 36 -2.28 -0.29 4.06
N TYR A 37 -2.81 0.92 4.20
CA TYR A 37 -3.25 1.72 3.06
C TYR A 37 -2.28 2.88 2.82
N LEU A 38 -1.98 3.14 1.56
CA LEU A 38 -1.35 4.38 1.13
C LEU A 38 -2.40 5.19 0.37
N LYS A 39 -2.61 6.45 0.78
CA LYS A 39 -3.47 7.39 0.05
C LYS A 39 -2.60 8.36 -0.73
N ILE A 40 -2.69 8.32 -2.05
CA ILE A 40 -1.99 9.21 -2.97
C ILE A 40 -2.99 10.27 -3.41
N TYR A 41 -2.80 11.51 -2.96
CA TYR A 41 -3.67 12.63 -3.29
C TYR A 41 -3.14 13.37 -4.53
N GLU A 42 -4.04 13.93 -5.33
CA GLU A 42 -3.67 14.68 -6.56
C GLU A 42 -2.84 15.94 -6.27
N ASP A 43 -3.04 16.54 -5.10
CA ASP A 43 -2.53 17.85 -4.69
C ASP A 43 -1.38 17.76 -3.68
N LYS A 44 -0.94 16.55 -3.32
CA LYS A 44 0.12 16.33 -2.32
C LYS A 44 1.37 15.74 -2.95
N PRO A 45 2.55 16.05 -2.38
CA PRO A 45 3.79 15.39 -2.77
C PRO A 45 3.66 13.87 -2.70
N PHE A 46 4.10 13.21 -3.76
CA PHE A 46 4.12 11.75 -3.87
C PHE A 46 5.57 11.28 -3.93
N ASP A 47 5.94 10.42 -2.98
CA ASP A 47 7.25 9.78 -2.95
C ASP A 47 7.21 8.50 -3.80
N GLU A 48 7.61 8.64 -5.06
CA GLU A 48 7.62 7.54 -6.03
C GLU A 48 8.64 6.46 -5.68
N ASP A 49 9.82 6.84 -5.17
CA ASP A 49 10.87 5.90 -4.78
C ASP A 49 10.40 5.01 -3.61
N GLN A 50 9.76 5.61 -2.61
CA GLN A 50 9.17 4.89 -1.49
C GLN A 50 8.03 3.98 -1.94
N PHE A 51 7.17 4.44 -2.86
CA PHE A 51 6.11 3.62 -3.43
C PHE A 51 6.65 2.39 -4.17
N VAL A 52 7.64 2.58 -5.04
CA VAL A 52 8.28 1.50 -5.79
C VAL A 52 8.95 0.50 -4.84
N SER A 53 9.59 0.99 -3.76
CA SER A 53 10.17 0.15 -2.72
C SER A 53 9.11 -0.75 -2.06
N TRP A 54 7.95 -0.20 -1.71
CA TRP A 54 6.85 -0.99 -1.13
C TRP A 54 6.29 -2.02 -2.10
N VAL A 55 6.07 -1.66 -3.36
CA VAL A 55 5.59 -2.60 -4.39
C VAL A 55 6.56 -3.76 -4.55
N LYS A 56 7.87 -3.48 -4.64
CA LYS A 56 8.91 -4.53 -4.74
C LYS A 56 8.96 -5.43 -3.51
N GLN A 57 8.79 -4.87 -2.31
CA GLN A 57 8.75 -5.66 -1.08
C GLN A 57 7.50 -6.54 -1.03
N ALA A 58 6.33 -5.97 -1.28
CA ALA A 58 5.06 -6.69 -1.27
C ALA A 58 5.03 -7.84 -2.30
N ALA A 59 5.61 -7.64 -3.48
CA ALA A 59 5.71 -8.66 -4.51
C ALA A 59 6.60 -9.87 -4.11
N LYS A 60 7.54 -9.69 -3.17
CA LYS A 60 8.41 -10.77 -2.65
C LYS A 60 7.79 -11.53 -1.49
N LEU A 61 6.73 -11.00 -0.88
CA LEU A 61 6.08 -11.68 0.24
C LEU A 61 5.26 -12.86 -0.28
N PRO A 62 5.15 -13.95 0.52
CA PRO A 62 4.30 -15.08 0.16
C PRO A 62 2.89 -14.57 -0.17
N LEU A 63 2.43 -14.86 -1.39
CA LEU A 63 1.09 -14.44 -1.83
C LEU A 63 0.04 -15.02 -0.90
N GLU A 64 -0.91 -14.18 -0.50
CA GLU A 64 -2.12 -14.65 0.16
C GLU A 64 -2.95 -15.46 -0.84
N LYS A 65 -3.25 -16.72 -0.50
CA LYS A 65 -4.31 -17.50 -1.16
C LYS A 65 -5.64 -17.07 -0.53
N LEU A 66 -6.58 -16.61 -1.33
CA LEU A 66 -8.01 -16.44 -1.00
C LEU A 66 -8.65 -17.75 -1.41
#